data_AF-Q5DK55-F1
#
_entry.id   AF-Q5DK55-F1
#
_cell.length_a   1.000
_cell.length_b   1.000
_cell.length_c   1.000
_cell.angle_alpha   90.00
_cell.angle_beta   90.00
_cell.angle_gamma   90.00
#
_symmetry.space_group_name_H-M   'P 1'
#
loop_
_entity.id
_entity.type
_entity.pdbx_description
1 polymer ?
#
loop_
_entity_poly.entity_id
_entity_poly.type
_entity_poly.pdbx_seq_one_letter_code
_entity_poly.pdbx_strand_id
1 'polypeptide(L)' 'PLDPDYPAQRLAYMIDDSAMDLLLRQPGVLDDALADARVPCLLLDGSERDYPRTNLANLAQAEHLAYVIY' A
#
# COMPACT_ATOMS: atom_id res chain seq x y z
N PRO A 1 -3.95 -6.51 -1.38
CA PRO A 1 -2.51 -6.68 -1.70
C PRO A 1 -2.33 -6.62 -3.22
N LEU A 2 -1.19 -6.13 -3.71
CA LEU A 2 -0.87 -6.01 -5.14
C LEU A 2 0.28 -6.95 -5.47
N ASP A 3 0.10 -7.77 -6.51
CA ASP A 3 1.15 -8.65 -7.03
C ASP A 3 1.92 -7.89 -8.14
N PRO A 4 3.23 -7.62 -7.98
CA PRO A 4 4.03 -6.92 -8.97
C PRO A 4 4.10 -7.62 -10.34
N ASP A 5 3.86 -8.93 -10.39
CA ASP A 5 3.87 -9.70 -11.64
C ASP A 5 2.60 -9.49 -12.47
N TYR A 6 1.60 -8.77 -11.94
CA TYR A 6 0.41 -8.41 -12.71
C TYR A 6 0.70 -7.39 -13.81
N PRO A 7 -0.03 -7.47 -14.94
CA PRO A 7 0.07 -6.45 -15.98
C PRO A 7 -0.25 -5.05 -15.43
N ALA A 8 0.45 -4.03 -15.93
CA ALA A 8 0.31 -2.64 -15.47
C ALA A 8 -1.15 -2.15 -15.47
N GLN A 9 -1.94 -2.53 -16.48
CA GLN A 9 -3.36 -2.16 -16.55
C GLN A 9 -4.19 -2.75 -15.40
N ARG A 10 -3.89 -3.98 -14.97
CA ARG A 10 -4.58 -4.62 -13.84
C ARG A 10 -4.20 -3.95 -12.53
N LEU A 11 -2.93 -3.60 -12.37
CA LEU A 11 -2.43 -2.86 -11.21
C LEU A 11 -3.09 -1.48 -11.10
N ALA A 12 -3.13 -0.72 -12.20
CA ALA A 12 -3.79 0.58 -12.24
C ALA A 12 -5.28 0.47 -11.87
N TYR A 13 -5.98 -0.52 -12.43
CA TYR A 13 -7.37 -0.80 -12.07
C TYR A 13 -7.53 -1.09 -10.56
N MET A 14 -6.69 -1.95 -9.98
CA MET A 14 -6.78 -2.28 -8.56
C MET A 14 -6.51 -1.07 -7.67
N ILE A 15 -5.57 -0.21 -8.07
CA ILE A 15 -5.27 1.03 -7.34
C ILE A 15 -6.48 1.97 -7.37
N ASP A 16 -7.05 2.20 -8.55
CA ASP A 16 -8.20 3.11 -8.72
C ASP A 16 -9.48 2.60 -8.02
N ASP A 17 -9.76 1.29 -8.10
CA ASP A 17 -10.98 0.69 -7.54
C ASP A 17 -10.92 0.52 -6.01
N SER A 18 -9.73 0.31 -5.45
CA SER A 18 -9.58 0.04 -4.01
C SER A 18 -9.92 1.22 -3.09
N ALA A 19 -10.01 2.43 -3.64
CA ALA A 19 -10.17 3.67 -2.87
C ALA A 19 -9.17 3.80 -1.71
N MET A 20 -7.95 3.27 -1.86
CA MET A 20 -6.93 3.32 -0.82
C MET A 20 -6.41 4.75 -0.62
N ASP A 21 -6.18 5.13 0.63
CA ASP A 21 -5.64 6.46 0.97
C ASP A 21 -4.11 6.54 0.85
N LEU A 22 -3.43 5.40 0.91
CA LEU A 22 -1.96 5.31 0.92
C LEU A 22 -1.50 3.99 0.31
N LEU A 23 -0.51 4.07 -0.58
CA LEU A 23 0.18 2.90 -1.13
C LEU A 23 1.55 2.73 -0.48
N LEU A 24 1.77 1.58 0.15
CA LEU A 24 3.10 1.16 0.65
C LEU A 24 3.82 0.34 -0.43
N ARG A 25 5.08 0.67 -0.71
CA ARG A 25 5.91 -0.12 -1.66
C ARG A 25 7.39 -0.14 -1.29
N GLN A 26 8.13 -1.07 -1.87
CA GLN A 26 9.58 -1.08 -1.83
C GLN A 26 10.19 -0.34 -3.04
N PRO A 27 11.44 0.16 -2.93
CA PRO A 27 12.16 0.72 -4.07
C PRO A 27 12.26 -0.27 -5.23
N GLY A 28 12.07 0.18 -6.47
CA GLY A 28 12.16 -0.66 -7.67
C GLY A 28 10.92 -1.51 -7.96
N VAL A 29 9.91 -1.50 -7.07
CA VAL A 29 8.67 -2.26 -7.23
C VAL A 29 7.57 -1.33 -7.68
N LEU A 30 6.89 -1.69 -8.78
CA LEU A 30 5.72 -0.99 -9.33
C LEU A 30 5.99 0.46 -9.82
N ASP A 31 7.24 0.86 -10.05
CA ASP A 31 7.58 2.22 -10.49
C ASP A 31 6.79 2.65 -11.75
N ASP A 32 6.77 1.80 -12.78
CA ASP A 32 6.10 2.11 -14.05
C ASP A 32 4.57 2.15 -13.93
N ALA A 33 4.00 1.28 -13.08
CA ALA A 33 2.55 1.21 -12.87
C ALA A 33 2.02 2.39 -12.03
N LEU A 34 2.91 3.11 -11.35
CA LEU A 34 2.58 4.21 -10.44
C LEU A 34 2.89 5.59 -11.01
N ALA A 35 3.45 5.68 -12.21
CA ALA A 35 3.79 6.96 -12.83
C ALA A 35 2.60 7.94 -12.89
N ASP A 36 1.39 7.42 -13.11
CA ASP A 36 0.15 8.20 -13.19
C ASP A 36 -0.78 8.03 -11.97
N ALA A 37 -0.36 7.27 -10.95
CA ALA A 37 -1.19 6.98 -9.79
C ALA A 37 -1.38 8.24 -8.93
N ARG A 38 -2.63 8.53 -8.55
CA ARG A 38 -2.97 9.71 -7.72
C ARG A 38 -2.89 9.46 -6.22
N VAL A 39 -2.68 8.22 -5.81
CA VAL A 39 -2.57 7.84 -4.40
C VAL A 39 -1.21 8.28 -3.84
N PRO A 40 -1.16 8.88 -2.64
CA PRO A 40 0.09 9.07 -1.92
C PRO A 40 0.85 7.74 -1.79
N CYS A 41 2.17 7.77 -2.02
CA CYS A 41 3.00 6.58 -1.93
C CYS A 41 4.06 6.76 -0.83
N LEU A 42 4.16 5.77 0.06
CA LEU A 42 5.21 5.67 1.06
C LEU A 42 6.18 4.54 0.69
N LEU A 43 7.45 4.92 0.54
CA LEU A 43 8.55 4.01 0.28
C LEU A 43 9.02 3.37 1.57
N LEU A 44 9.02 2.04 1.60
CA LEU A 44 9.62 1.22 2.64
C LEU A 44 11.09 0.97 2.27
N ASP A 45 11.94 1.98 2.50
CA ASP A 45 13.37 1.93 2.20
C ASP A 45 14.24 1.56 3.42
N GLY A 46 13.61 1.40 4.60
CA GLY A 46 14.29 1.04 5.85
C GLY A 46 15.15 2.18 6.41
N SER A 47 14.94 3.42 5.94
CA SER A 47 15.63 4.60 6.46
C SER A 47 15.14 4.98 7.85
N GLU A 48 13.95 4.52 8.25
CA GLU A 48 13.35 4.89 9.52
C GLU A 48 14.01 4.16 10.69
N ARG A 49 14.40 4.94 11.70
CA ARG A 49 15.09 4.47 12.90
C ARG A 49 14.30 4.85 14.13
N ASP A 50 14.57 4.15 15.23
CA ASP A 50 14.09 4.51 16.56
C ASP A 50 12.56 4.51 16.75
N TYR A 51 11.87 3.54 16.15
CA TYR A 51 10.46 3.32 16.45
C TYR A 51 10.22 2.82 17.89
N PRO A 52 9.10 3.21 18.52
CA PRO A 52 8.68 2.63 19.79
C PRO A 52 8.59 1.10 19.72
N ARG A 53 9.08 0.42 20.77
CA ARG A 53 8.97 -1.05 20.91
C ARG A 53 7.65 -1.50 21.55
N THR A 54 6.78 -0.55 21.88
CA THR A 54 5.48 -0.79 22.47
C THR A 54 4.40 -0.87 21.39
N ASN A 55 3.37 -1.67 21.63
CA ASN A 55 2.23 -1.74 20.72
C ASN A 55 1.53 -0.39 20.60
N LEU A 56 0.99 -0.13 19.41
CA LEU A 56 0.07 0.99 19.20
C LEU A 56 -1.20 0.79 20.03
N ALA A 57 -1.87 1.89 20.37
CA ALA A 57 -3.22 1.84 20.91
C ALA A 57 -4.13 1.15 19.89
N ASN A 58 -4.93 0.18 20.34
CA ASN A 58 -5.88 -0.50 19.45
C ASN A 58 -7.07 0.43 19.17
N LEU A 59 -7.18 0.89 17.93
CA LEU A 59 -8.30 1.70 17.43
C LEU A 59 -9.25 0.88 16.52
N ALA A 60 -8.94 -0.39 16.28
CA ALA A 60 -9.73 -1.26 15.39
C ALA A 60 -10.98 -1.80 16.10
N GLN A 61 -12.08 -1.92 15.33
CA GLN A 61 -13.33 -2.54 15.76
C GLN A 61 -13.58 -3.82 14.94
N ALA A 62 -14.47 -4.70 15.41
CA ALA A 62 -14.71 -5.99 14.77
C ALA A 62 -15.30 -5.85 13.35
N GLU A 63 -15.94 -4.72 13.08
CA GLU A 63 -16.61 -4.38 11.83
C GLU A 63 -15.67 -3.72 10.82
N HIS A 64 -14.47 -3.30 11.23
CA HIS A 64 -13.50 -2.70 10.32
C HIS A 64 -12.94 -3.76 9.37
N LEU A 65 -12.83 -3.40 8.07
CA LEU A 65 -12.18 -4.27 7.10
C LEU A 65 -10.72 -4.48 7.48
N ALA A 66 -10.32 -5.76 7.56
CA ALA A 66 -8.93 -6.13 7.79
C ALA A 66 -8.12 -6.22 6.48
N TYR A 67 -8.75 -6.67 5.39
CA TYR A 67 -8.12 -6.77 4.07
C TYR A 67 -9.15 -6.82 2.94
N VAL A 68 -8.70 -6.48 1.73
CA VAL A 68 -9.42 -6.69 0.45
C VAL A 68 -8.48 -7.45 -0.48
N ILE A 69 -8.97 -8.53 -1.09
CA ILE A 69 -8.23 -9.36 -2.04
C ILE A 69 -9.06 -9.47 -3.34
N TYR A 70 -8.38 -9.35 -4.47
CA TYR A 70 -8.94 -9.43 -5.83
C TYR A 70 -8.54 -10.73 -6.54
#